data_AF-A0A6V8NJC1-F1
#
_entry.id   AF-A0A6V8NJC1-F1
#
_cell.length_a   1.000
_cell.length_b   1.000
_cell.length_c   1.000
_cell.angle_alpha   90.00
_cell.angle_beta   90.00
_cell.angle_gamma   90.00
#
_symmetry.space_group_name_H-M   'P 1'
#
loop_
_entity.id
_entity.type
_entity.pdbx_description
1 polymer ?
#
loop_
_entity_poly.entity_id
_entity_poly.type
_entity_poly.pdbx_seq_one_letter_code
_entity_poly.pdbx_strand_id
1 'polypeptide(L)'
;LELFNAGLYDAAHSMLEQLYKELAGREAIIPSRKVEMYRLLAEGYRLWDLFRFTEAVVPLDKAANRLAKFDVDIIDFPIFEKNLGALHILARESCHRNRDGELDFFSLLQDSELSLHFLADIYANALRRADQGKYDDALIRLYRTIELVGQHRLANVAEGLDSSKLSWSKVPQDSQQKFMELGTQLYGSALSRLPEAVGLVQGHLLLYCLNDALWQGKDFSDLEALSNMVKFRNHLILVHATNRADRKDFNRFRRFALGFLRRLADLYDFVTENLIAEHTFPRLVLR
;
A
#
# COMPACT_ATOMS: atom_id res chain seq x y z
N LEU A 1 -24.54 4.33 5.98
CA LEU A 1 -23.89 2.99 6.08
C LEU A 1 -23.61 2.40 4.72
N GLU A 2 -24.58 2.36 3.81
CA GLU A 2 -24.39 1.87 2.44
C GLU A 2 -23.20 2.54 1.73
N LEU A 3 -23.10 3.87 1.82
CA LEU A 3 -21.95 4.62 1.29
C LEU A 3 -20.61 4.15 1.86
N PHE A 4 -20.52 3.96 3.18
CA PHE A 4 -19.31 3.47 3.82
C PHE A 4 -18.96 2.05 3.34
N ASN A 5 -19.95 1.15 3.34
CA ASN A 5 -19.75 -0.24 2.93
C ASN A 5 -19.45 -0.38 1.42
N ALA A 6 -19.80 0.61 0.60
CA ALA A 6 -19.40 0.73 -0.79
C ALA A 6 -18.01 1.39 -0.98
N GLY A 7 -17.31 1.71 0.12
CA GLY A 7 -16.00 2.37 0.10
C GLY A 7 -16.03 3.86 -0.25
N LEU A 8 -17.21 4.49 -0.19
CA LEU A 8 -17.40 5.93 -0.40
C LEU A 8 -17.28 6.68 0.93
N TYR A 9 -16.12 6.57 1.58
CA TYR A 9 -15.90 7.08 2.94
C TYR A 9 -16.08 8.60 3.07
N ASP A 10 -15.68 9.36 2.06
CA ASP A 10 -15.83 10.82 2.04
C ASP A 10 -17.31 11.26 1.99
N ALA A 11 -18.10 10.62 1.13
CA ALA A 11 -19.55 10.85 1.06
C ALA A 11 -20.25 10.40 2.35
N ALA A 12 -19.85 9.24 2.89
CA ALA A 12 -20.38 8.74 4.16
C ALA A 12 -20.11 9.71 5.32
N HIS A 13 -18.87 10.19 5.44
CA HIS A 13 -18.48 11.16 6.44
C HIS A 13 -19.26 12.47 6.30
N SER A 14 -19.35 13.03 5.09
CA SER A 14 -20.06 14.29 4.84
C SER A 14 -21.53 14.22 5.27
N MET A 15 -22.23 13.14 4.95
CA MET A 15 -23.61 12.94 5.39
C MET A 15 -23.74 12.78 6.91
N LEU A 16 -22.84 12.02 7.53
CA LEU A 16 -22.84 11.80 8.98
C LEU A 16 -22.49 13.07 9.75
N GLU A 17 -21.61 13.91 9.22
CA GLU A 17 -21.25 15.21 9.77
C GLU A 17 -22.43 16.17 9.72
N GLN A 18 -23.18 16.21 8.61
CA GLN A 18 -24.41 16.99 8.52
C GLN A 18 -25.45 16.52 9.55
N LEU A 19 -25.72 15.21 9.60
CA LEU A 19 -26.68 14.65 10.55
C LEU A 19 -26.27 14.90 12.00
N TYR A 20 -24.98 14.81 12.31
CA TYR A 20 -24.45 15.10 13.64
C TYR A 20 -24.72 16.56 14.05
N LYS A 21 -24.54 17.52 13.14
CA LYS A 21 -24.86 18.93 13.37
C LYS A 21 -26.35 19.17 13.59
N GLU A 22 -27.21 18.50 12.84
CA GLU A 22 -28.67 18.58 13.01
C GLU A 22 -29.14 18.01 14.37
N LEU A 23 -28.38 17.06 14.92
CA LEU A 23 -28.62 16.45 16.22
C LEU A 23 -27.89 17.16 17.39
N ALA A 24 -27.19 18.26 17.12
CA ALA A 24 -26.44 19.01 18.13
C ALA A 24 -27.37 19.47 19.29
N GLY A 25 -26.89 19.35 20.53
CA GLY A 25 -27.69 19.63 21.73
C GLY A 25 -28.62 18.50 22.17
N ARG A 26 -28.62 17.35 21.49
CA ARG A 26 -29.39 16.13 21.86
C ARG A 26 -28.49 14.94 22.21
N GLU A 27 -27.31 15.22 22.75
CA GLU A 27 -26.22 14.25 23.06
C GLU A 27 -26.62 13.13 24.04
N ALA A 28 -27.68 13.37 24.83
CA ALA A 28 -28.21 12.40 25.78
C ALA A 28 -28.99 11.26 25.10
N ILE A 29 -29.41 11.40 23.84
CA ILE A 29 -30.25 10.40 23.16
C ILE A 29 -29.37 9.40 22.39
N ILE A 30 -29.69 8.11 22.51
CA ILE A 30 -28.97 6.99 21.89
C ILE A 30 -28.66 7.19 20.38
N PRO A 31 -29.58 7.70 19.54
CA PRO A 31 -29.30 7.95 18.13
C PRO A 31 -28.18 8.97 17.91
N SER A 32 -28.07 10.01 18.74
CA SER A 32 -26.99 11.01 18.64
C SER A 32 -25.62 10.38 18.88
N ARG A 33 -25.51 9.48 19.87
CA ARG A 33 -24.27 8.72 20.15
C ARG A 33 -23.89 7.78 19.01
N LYS A 34 -24.86 7.04 18.44
CA LYS A 34 -24.61 6.18 17.27
C LYS A 34 -24.10 6.99 16.08
N VAL A 35 -24.72 8.14 15.80
CA VAL A 35 -24.29 9.05 14.74
C VAL A 35 -22.87 9.57 14.98
N GLU A 36 -22.53 9.98 16.20
CA GLU A 36 -21.15 10.39 16.55
C GLU A 36 -20.14 9.29 16.23
N MET A 37 -20.41 8.04 16.64
CA MET A 37 -19.51 6.91 16.42
C MET A 37 -19.37 6.58 14.93
N TYR A 38 -20.47 6.51 14.18
CA TYR A 38 -20.40 6.31 12.73
C TYR A 38 -19.60 7.41 12.04
N ARG A 39 -19.77 8.67 12.47
CA ARG A 39 -19.04 9.83 11.94
C ARG A 39 -17.54 9.72 12.19
N LEU A 40 -17.14 9.35 13.42
CA LEU A 40 -15.74 9.12 13.77
C LEU A 40 -15.12 7.98 12.94
N LEU A 41 -15.84 6.86 12.79
CA LEU A 41 -15.40 5.74 11.96
C LEU A 41 -15.26 6.17 10.49
N ALA A 42 -16.26 6.87 9.94
CA ALA A 42 -16.20 7.36 8.57
C ALA A 42 -15.04 8.34 8.35
N GLU A 43 -14.78 9.26 9.28
CA GLU A 43 -13.67 10.21 9.18
C GLU A 43 -12.32 9.49 9.21
N GLY A 44 -12.13 8.59 10.16
CA GLY A 44 -10.88 7.86 10.30
C GLY A 44 -10.54 6.99 9.10
N TYR A 45 -11.50 6.19 8.63
CA TYR A 45 -11.29 5.36 7.45
C TYR A 45 -11.15 6.17 6.16
N ARG A 46 -11.80 7.35 6.06
CA ARG A 46 -11.56 8.28 4.95
C ARG A 46 -10.14 8.82 4.95
N LEU A 47 -9.64 9.27 6.10
CA LEU A 47 -8.27 9.74 6.25
C LEU A 47 -7.25 8.65 5.94
N TRP A 48 -7.49 7.43 6.44
CA TRP A 48 -6.65 6.28 6.14
C TRP A 48 -6.68 5.93 4.64
N ASP A 49 -7.84 5.89 4.00
CA ASP A 49 -7.95 5.60 2.56
C ASP A 49 -7.21 6.63 1.67
N LEU A 50 -6.95 7.82 2.22
CA LEU A 50 -6.12 8.90 1.64
C LEU A 50 -4.64 8.86 2.08
N PHE A 51 -4.22 7.80 2.77
CA PHE A 51 -2.87 7.61 3.33
C PHE A 51 -2.46 8.68 4.37
N ARG A 52 -3.43 9.33 5.03
CA ARG A 52 -3.18 10.30 6.12
C ARG A 52 -3.17 9.59 7.47
N PHE A 53 -2.24 8.64 7.65
CA PHE A 53 -2.28 7.69 8.77
C PHE A 53 -2.24 8.37 10.14
N THR A 54 -1.32 9.32 10.33
CA THR A 54 -1.17 10.07 11.59
C THR A 54 -2.47 10.78 11.99
N GLU A 55 -3.22 11.30 11.03
CA GLU A 55 -4.48 11.99 11.28
C GLU A 55 -5.65 11.02 11.47
N ALA A 56 -5.62 9.88 10.78
CA ALA A 56 -6.64 8.83 10.91
C ALA A 56 -6.65 8.17 12.30
N VAL A 57 -5.51 8.11 13.00
CA VAL A 57 -5.42 7.59 14.38
C VAL A 57 -6.39 8.32 15.31
N VAL A 58 -6.45 9.65 15.23
CA VAL A 58 -7.22 10.49 16.17
C VAL A 58 -8.72 10.13 16.21
N PRO A 59 -9.47 10.13 15.10
CA PRO A 59 -10.88 9.76 15.12
C PRO A 59 -11.11 8.26 15.39
N LEU A 60 -10.22 7.36 14.97
CA LEU A 60 -10.41 5.92 15.21
C LEU A 60 -10.14 5.51 16.66
N ASP A 61 -9.14 6.09 17.32
CA ASP A 61 -8.94 5.91 18.77
C ASP A 61 -10.13 6.47 19.57
N LYS A 62 -10.67 7.61 19.14
CA LYS A 62 -11.91 8.16 19.74
C LYS A 62 -13.09 7.21 19.54
N ALA A 63 -13.24 6.65 18.34
CA ALA A 63 -14.29 5.67 18.07
C ALA A 63 -14.14 4.42 18.95
N ALA A 64 -12.92 3.88 19.08
CA ALA A 64 -12.62 2.72 19.92
C ALA A 64 -13.03 2.94 21.39
N ASN A 65 -12.64 4.09 21.95
CA ASN A 65 -13.00 4.48 23.31
C ASN A 65 -14.53 4.60 23.51
N ARG A 66 -15.26 5.06 22.49
CA ARG A 66 -16.72 5.19 22.54
C ARG A 66 -17.41 3.84 22.41
N LEU A 67 -16.96 2.99 21.49
CA LEU A 67 -17.48 1.63 21.28
C LEU A 67 -17.35 0.78 22.55
N ALA A 68 -16.16 0.80 23.18
CA ALA A 68 -15.92 0.08 24.43
C ALA A 68 -16.78 0.60 25.59
N LYS A 69 -17.07 1.91 25.63
CA LYS A 69 -17.86 2.51 26.70
C LYS A 69 -19.36 2.21 26.61
N PHE A 70 -19.90 2.12 25.40
CA PHE A 70 -21.34 2.06 25.17
C PHE A 70 -21.86 0.69 24.72
N ASP A 71 -20.96 -0.29 24.53
CA ASP A 71 -21.27 -1.67 24.10
C ASP A 71 -22.22 -1.70 22.90
N VAL A 72 -21.82 -1.02 21.82
CA VAL A 72 -22.65 -0.84 20.63
C VAL A 72 -22.07 -1.61 19.46
N ASP A 73 -22.85 -2.59 18.98
CA ASP A 73 -22.50 -3.43 17.83
C ASP A 73 -22.85 -2.72 16.51
N ILE A 74 -21.98 -1.79 16.09
CA ILE A 74 -22.13 -1.03 14.83
C ILE A 74 -21.04 -1.33 13.80
N ILE A 75 -20.05 -2.14 14.18
CA ILE A 75 -18.88 -2.48 13.37
C ILE A 75 -18.39 -3.87 13.76
N ASP A 76 -17.78 -4.58 12.82
CA ASP A 76 -17.04 -5.81 13.10
C ASP A 76 -15.82 -5.48 13.99
N PHE A 77 -15.99 -5.63 15.32
CA PHE A 77 -15.01 -5.18 16.30
C PHE A 77 -13.66 -5.92 16.21
N PRO A 78 -13.60 -7.26 16.03
CA PRO A 78 -12.34 -7.95 15.80
C PRO A 78 -11.55 -7.44 14.58
N ILE A 79 -12.23 -7.12 13.48
CA ILE A 79 -11.56 -6.51 12.31
C ILE A 79 -11.11 -5.08 12.64
N PHE A 80 -11.95 -4.30 13.32
CA PHE A 80 -11.64 -2.94 13.73
C PHE A 80 -10.43 -2.85 14.66
N GLU A 81 -10.31 -3.77 15.63
CA GLU A 81 -9.18 -3.83 16.55
C GLU A 81 -7.86 -4.10 15.82
N LYS A 82 -7.86 -5.07 14.89
CA LYS A 82 -6.70 -5.33 14.02
C LYS A 82 -6.32 -4.12 13.17
N ASN A 83 -7.32 -3.45 12.61
CA ASN A 83 -7.14 -2.23 11.85
C ASN A 83 -6.48 -1.13 12.70
N LEU A 84 -6.90 -0.91 13.95
CA LEU A 84 -6.26 0.06 14.83
C LEU A 84 -4.78 -0.24 15.03
N GLY A 85 -4.43 -1.49 15.36
CA GLY A 85 -3.03 -1.90 15.53
C GLY A 85 -2.18 -1.61 14.28
N ALA A 86 -2.67 -2.00 13.11
CA ALA A 86 -1.98 -1.72 11.85
C ALA A 86 -1.86 -0.22 11.55
N LEU A 87 -2.89 0.57 11.88
CA LEU A 87 -2.86 2.02 11.69
C LEU A 87 -1.85 2.70 12.61
N HIS A 88 -1.72 2.26 13.87
CA HIS A 88 -0.70 2.77 14.78
C HIS A 88 0.71 2.46 14.28
N ILE A 89 0.92 1.29 13.68
CA ILE A 89 2.18 0.96 13.01
C ILE A 89 2.40 1.91 11.85
N LEU A 90 1.45 2.05 10.93
CA LEU A 90 1.55 2.97 9.78
C LEU A 90 1.83 4.43 10.19
N ALA A 91 1.24 4.91 11.28
CA ALA A 91 1.45 6.27 11.78
C ALA A 91 2.89 6.56 12.24
N ARG A 92 3.71 5.52 12.47
CA ARG A 92 5.16 5.64 12.73
C ARG A 92 5.92 6.20 11.53
N GLU A 93 5.32 6.31 10.34
CA GLU A 93 5.93 7.02 9.20
C GLU A 93 6.39 8.45 9.57
N SER A 94 5.73 9.06 10.56
CA SER A 94 6.07 10.39 11.07
C SER A 94 7.43 10.44 11.79
N CYS A 95 7.96 9.30 12.24
CA CYS A 95 9.30 9.17 12.80
C CYS A 95 10.40 9.14 11.73
N HIS A 96 10.05 8.90 10.48
CA HIS A 96 10.98 8.78 9.35
C HIS A 96 11.03 10.09 8.57
N ARG A 97 11.66 11.12 9.14
CA ARG A 97 11.79 12.44 8.53
C ARG A 97 13.25 12.81 8.30
N ASN A 98 13.54 13.44 7.16
CA ASN A 98 14.83 14.03 6.90
C ASN A 98 15.01 15.36 7.68
N ARG A 99 16.15 16.02 7.51
CA ARG A 99 16.47 17.27 8.22
C ARG A 99 15.53 18.43 7.88
N ASP A 100 14.90 18.38 6.71
CA ASP A 100 13.98 19.39 6.21
C ASP A 100 12.53 19.09 6.62
N GLY A 101 12.29 18.00 7.37
CA GLY A 101 10.96 17.59 7.83
C GLY A 101 10.14 16.83 6.79
N GLU A 102 10.73 16.42 5.67
CA GLU A 102 10.11 15.61 4.64
C GLU A 102 10.26 14.11 4.95
N LEU A 103 9.40 13.27 4.39
CA LEU A 103 9.45 11.81 4.60
C LEU A 103 10.77 11.24 4.04
N ASP A 104 11.61 10.69 4.92
CA ASP A 104 12.78 9.90 4.53
C ASP A 104 12.31 8.47 4.23
N PHE A 105 11.92 8.26 2.97
CA PHE A 105 11.34 7.00 2.52
C PHE A 105 12.33 5.84 2.60
N PHE A 106 13.63 6.09 2.38
CA PHE A 106 14.65 5.04 2.50
C PHE A 106 14.74 4.54 3.95
N SER A 107 14.76 5.46 4.92
CA SER A 107 14.76 5.09 6.34
C SER A 107 13.49 4.32 6.75
N LEU A 108 12.33 4.68 6.18
CA LEU A 108 11.06 3.98 6.40
C LEU A 108 11.12 2.55 5.87
N LEU A 109 11.71 2.35 4.69
CA LEU A 109 11.85 1.02 4.10
C LEU A 109 12.75 0.09 4.93
N GLN A 110 13.70 0.64 5.68
CA GLN A 110 14.56 -0.11 6.60
C GLN A 110 13.85 -0.53 7.90
N ASP A 111 12.78 0.17 8.29
CA ASP A 111 11.85 -0.33 9.30
C ASP A 111 10.99 -1.43 8.69
N SER A 112 11.44 -2.68 8.86
CA SER A 112 10.82 -3.82 8.19
C SER A 112 9.34 -3.99 8.55
N GLU A 113 8.96 -3.82 9.81
CA GLU A 113 7.56 -3.94 10.23
C GLU A 113 6.70 -2.86 9.56
N LEU A 114 7.10 -1.58 9.70
CA LEU A 114 6.38 -0.46 9.08
C LEU A 114 6.29 -0.62 7.56
N SER A 115 7.38 -0.97 6.92
CA SER A 115 7.45 -1.14 5.47
C SER A 115 6.53 -2.26 4.96
N LEU A 116 6.42 -3.36 5.71
CA LEU A 116 5.51 -4.46 5.39
C LEU A 116 4.04 -4.05 5.54
N HIS A 117 3.69 -3.34 6.61
CA HIS A 117 2.34 -2.77 6.77
C HIS A 117 2.01 -1.77 5.66
N PHE A 118 2.97 -0.93 5.26
CA PHE A 118 2.78 0.02 4.16
C PHE A 118 2.52 -0.68 2.81
N LEU A 119 3.25 -1.77 2.56
CA LEU A 119 3.06 -2.64 1.39
C LEU A 119 1.67 -3.28 1.35
N ALA A 120 1.26 -3.87 2.47
CA ALA A 120 -0.04 -4.50 2.61
C ALA A 120 -1.18 -3.48 2.50
N ASP A 121 -1.01 -2.28 3.05
CA ASP A 121 -1.99 -1.21 2.96
C ASP A 121 -2.28 -0.79 1.51
N ILE A 122 -1.23 -0.56 0.71
CA ILE A 122 -1.38 -0.18 -0.69
C ILE A 122 -2.02 -1.30 -1.49
N TYR A 123 -1.66 -2.56 -1.21
CA TYR A 123 -2.30 -3.71 -1.84
C TYR A 123 -3.79 -3.79 -1.48
N ALA A 124 -4.15 -3.69 -0.20
CA ALA A 124 -5.54 -3.68 0.26
C ALA A 124 -6.32 -2.50 -0.32
N ASN A 125 -5.70 -1.31 -0.42
CA ASN A 125 -6.29 -0.14 -1.05
C ASN A 125 -6.57 -0.39 -2.55
N ALA A 126 -5.67 -1.09 -3.25
CA ALA A 126 -5.91 -1.50 -4.64
C ALA A 126 -7.14 -2.42 -4.75
N LEU A 127 -7.33 -3.37 -3.82
CA LEU A 127 -8.52 -4.21 -3.79
C LEU A 127 -9.79 -3.36 -3.58
N ARG A 128 -9.77 -2.40 -2.66
CA ARG A 128 -10.89 -1.48 -2.44
C ARG A 128 -11.25 -0.67 -3.69
N ARG A 129 -10.25 -0.18 -4.44
CA ARG A 129 -10.51 0.52 -5.72
C ARG A 129 -11.15 -0.40 -6.76
N ALA A 130 -10.68 -1.65 -6.85
CA ALA A 130 -11.23 -2.61 -7.79
C ALA A 130 -12.67 -3.01 -7.46
N ASP A 131 -13.01 -3.14 -6.17
CA ASP A 131 -14.39 -3.41 -5.71
C ASP A 131 -15.35 -2.26 -6.08
N GLN A 132 -14.83 -1.02 -6.23
CA GLN A 132 -15.57 0.13 -6.75
C GLN A 132 -15.64 0.18 -8.28
N GLY A 133 -15.07 -0.81 -8.99
CA GLY A 133 -14.95 -0.82 -10.46
C GLY A 133 -13.89 0.16 -11.01
N LYS A 134 -13.06 0.75 -10.15
CA LYS A 134 -12.00 1.70 -10.54
C LYS A 134 -10.70 0.97 -10.85
N TYR A 135 -10.68 0.22 -11.96
CA TYR A 135 -9.56 -0.66 -12.28
C TYR A 135 -8.27 0.08 -12.63
N ASP A 136 -8.32 1.25 -13.27
CA ASP A 136 -7.11 2.04 -13.54
C ASP A 136 -6.43 2.50 -12.23
N ASP A 137 -7.22 3.02 -11.27
CA ASP A 137 -6.75 3.41 -9.94
C ASP A 137 -6.17 2.22 -9.15
N ALA A 138 -6.81 1.05 -9.28
CA ALA A 138 -6.37 -0.18 -8.66
C ALA A 138 -5.04 -0.66 -9.23
N LEU A 139 -4.87 -0.59 -10.55
CA LEU A 139 -3.61 -0.97 -11.21
C LEU A 139 -2.45 -0.08 -10.78
N ILE A 140 -2.63 1.25 -10.74
CA ILE A 140 -1.58 2.17 -10.28
C ILE A 140 -1.06 1.77 -8.90
N ARG A 141 -1.97 1.42 -7.98
CA ARG A 141 -1.60 0.95 -6.63
C ARG A 141 -0.87 -0.38 -6.66
N LEU A 142 -1.29 -1.34 -7.50
CA LEU A 142 -0.57 -2.62 -7.65
C LEU A 142 0.84 -2.44 -8.24
N TYR A 143 1.05 -1.52 -9.19
CA TYR A 143 2.39 -1.16 -9.63
C TYR A 143 3.22 -0.62 -8.48
N ARG A 144 2.64 0.27 -7.66
CA ARG A 144 3.32 0.81 -6.48
C ARG A 144 3.64 -0.30 -5.47
N THR A 145 2.74 -1.25 -5.22
CA THR A 145 3.04 -2.42 -4.37
C THR A 145 4.26 -3.17 -4.88
N ILE A 146 4.32 -3.51 -6.18
CA ILE A 146 5.44 -4.27 -6.74
C ILE A 146 6.75 -3.48 -6.63
N GLU A 147 6.73 -2.21 -7.02
CA GLU A 147 7.90 -1.33 -6.88
C GLU A 147 8.38 -1.27 -5.43
N LEU A 148 7.46 -1.11 -4.48
CA LEU A 148 7.78 -1.09 -3.06
C LEU A 148 8.36 -2.40 -2.56
N VAL A 149 7.96 -3.56 -3.07
CA VAL A 149 8.60 -4.83 -2.70
C VAL A 149 10.07 -4.80 -3.12
N GLY A 150 10.36 -4.34 -4.34
CA GLY A 150 11.72 -4.17 -4.81
C GLY A 150 12.51 -3.16 -3.96
N GLN A 151 11.92 -2.00 -3.66
CA GLN A 151 12.54 -0.95 -2.85
C GLN A 151 12.81 -1.42 -1.41
N HIS A 152 11.84 -2.08 -0.79
CA HIS A 152 11.99 -2.69 0.53
C HIS A 152 13.12 -3.71 0.55
N ARG A 153 13.16 -4.62 -0.43
CA ARG A 153 14.24 -5.62 -0.49
C ARG A 153 15.60 -4.98 -0.70
N LEU A 154 15.73 -4.01 -1.60
CA LEU A 154 16.98 -3.27 -1.80
C LEU A 154 17.42 -2.52 -0.53
N ALA A 155 16.49 -1.89 0.20
CA ALA A 155 16.81 -1.20 1.45
C ALA A 155 17.30 -2.15 2.56
N ASN A 156 16.88 -3.42 2.53
CA ASN A 156 17.16 -4.43 3.54
C ASN A 156 18.13 -5.53 3.07
N VAL A 157 18.83 -5.37 1.94
CA VAL A 157 20.05 -6.17 1.69
C VAL A 157 21.15 -5.72 2.65
N ALA A 158 22.18 -6.55 2.86
CA ALA A 158 23.23 -6.31 3.86
C ALA A 158 23.86 -4.90 3.80
N GLU A 159 24.09 -4.37 2.59
CA GLU A 159 24.71 -3.06 2.38
C GLU A 159 23.73 -1.87 2.38
N GLY A 160 22.42 -2.13 2.34
CA GLY A 160 21.36 -1.14 2.19
C GLY A 160 21.48 -0.28 0.92
N LEU A 161 20.61 -0.53 -0.05
CA LEU A 161 20.63 0.15 -1.36
C LEU A 161 19.42 1.07 -1.53
N ASP A 162 19.66 2.38 -1.58
CA ASP A 162 18.62 3.37 -1.87
C ASP A 162 18.34 3.41 -3.38
N SER A 163 17.13 3.00 -3.76
CA SER A 163 16.69 3.03 -5.16
C SER A 163 16.63 4.43 -5.77
N SER A 164 16.49 5.49 -4.97
CA SER A 164 16.42 6.88 -5.43
C SER A 164 17.80 7.52 -5.60
N LYS A 165 18.82 6.96 -4.93
CA LYS A 165 20.19 7.44 -4.93
C LYS A 165 21.16 6.27 -4.81
N LEU A 166 21.25 5.49 -5.88
CA LEU A 166 21.92 4.20 -5.87
C LEU A 166 23.45 4.36 -5.83
N SER A 167 24.07 3.76 -4.82
CA SER A 167 25.52 3.72 -4.67
C SER A 167 26.07 2.42 -5.27
N TRP A 168 26.46 2.46 -6.54
CA TRP A 168 26.98 1.29 -7.25
C TRP A 168 28.28 0.73 -6.66
N SER A 169 29.05 1.51 -5.90
CA SER A 169 30.22 1.01 -5.17
C SER A 169 29.87 -0.04 -4.11
N LYS A 170 28.61 -0.09 -3.65
CA LYS A 170 28.10 -1.12 -2.73
C LYS A 170 27.60 -2.38 -3.44
N VAL A 171 27.53 -2.37 -4.77
CA VAL A 171 27.05 -3.50 -5.58
C VAL A 171 28.27 -4.28 -6.09
N PRO A 172 28.33 -5.62 -5.93
CA PRO A 172 29.43 -6.42 -6.46
C PRO A 172 29.64 -6.20 -7.97
N GLN A 173 30.89 -6.10 -8.42
CA GLN A 173 31.23 -5.75 -9.81
C GLN A 173 30.59 -6.70 -10.83
N ASP A 174 30.58 -8.01 -10.56
CA ASP A 174 29.92 -9.01 -11.40
C ASP A 174 28.42 -8.73 -11.57
N SER A 175 27.75 -8.31 -10.49
CA SER A 175 26.34 -7.93 -10.53
C SER A 175 26.10 -6.64 -11.30
N GLN A 176 27.06 -5.70 -11.30
CA GLN A 176 26.98 -4.48 -12.12
C GLN A 176 27.08 -4.81 -13.61
N GLN A 177 28.03 -5.66 -13.99
CA GLN A 177 28.20 -6.10 -15.37
C GLN A 177 26.94 -6.85 -15.85
N LYS A 178 26.47 -7.81 -15.04
CA LYS A 178 25.24 -8.57 -15.32
C LYS A 178 24.03 -7.64 -15.47
N PHE A 179 23.93 -6.59 -14.66
CA PHE A 179 22.86 -5.59 -14.76
C PHE A 179 22.89 -4.85 -16.11
N MET A 180 24.07 -4.45 -16.59
CA MET A 180 24.22 -3.76 -17.87
C MET A 180 23.86 -4.67 -19.06
N GLU A 181 24.34 -5.92 -19.03
CA GLU A 181 24.07 -6.92 -20.07
C GLU A 181 22.58 -7.26 -20.14
N LEU A 182 21.99 -7.65 -19.02
CA LEU A 182 20.59 -8.03 -18.94
C LEU A 182 19.64 -6.84 -19.13
N GLY A 183 20.03 -5.64 -18.68
CA GLY A 183 19.29 -4.42 -18.95
C GLY A 183 19.22 -4.13 -20.46
N THR A 184 20.33 -4.32 -21.17
CA THR A 184 20.36 -4.18 -22.63
C THR A 184 19.40 -5.15 -23.31
N GLN A 185 19.38 -6.41 -22.86
CA GLN A 185 18.43 -7.42 -23.35
C GLN A 185 16.98 -7.02 -23.07
N LEU A 186 16.68 -6.53 -21.86
CA LEU A 186 15.32 -6.22 -21.41
C LEU A 186 14.70 -5.00 -22.10
N TYR A 187 15.53 -3.98 -22.38
CA TYR A 187 15.09 -2.72 -23.00
C TYR A 187 15.32 -2.67 -24.51
N GLY A 188 16.12 -3.59 -25.07
CA GLY A 188 16.43 -3.63 -26.51
C GLY A 188 17.42 -2.56 -26.96
N SER A 189 18.03 -1.82 -26.03
CA SER A 189 19.05 -0.83 -26.28
C SER A 189 20.10 -0.85 -25.16
N ALA A 190 21.35 -0.62 -25.53
CA ALA A 190 22.44 -0.62 -24.56
C ALA A 190 22.22 0.45 -23.49
N LEU A 191 22.33 0.06 -22.22
CA LEU A 191 22.43 1.04 -21.15
C LEU A 191 23.75 1.80 -21.32
N SER A 192 23.68 3.12 -21.45
CA SER A 192 24.86 3.95 -21.68
C SER A 192 25.74 4.09 -20.44
N ARG A 193 25.12 4.00 -19.25
CA ARG A 193 25.79 4.03 -17.94
C ARG A 193 24.90 3.39 -16.89
N LEU A 194 25.51 3.02 -15.77
CA LEU A 194 24.79 2.65 -14.56
C LEU A 194 23.93 3.84 -14.08
N PRO A 195 22.61 3.66 -13.87
CA PRO A 195 21.72 4.76 -13.53
C PRO A 195 21.90 5.22 -12.07
N GLU A 196 21.72 6.51 -11.82
CA GLU A 196 21.81 7.09 -10.48
C GLU A 196 20.60 6.73 -9.59
N ALA A 197 19.48 6.36 -10.20
CA ALA A 197 18.26 5.88 -9.55
C ALA A 197 17.66 4.72 -10.35
N VAL A 198 17.02 3.78 -9.67
CA VAL A 198 16.37 2.62 -10.29
C VAL A 198 14.87 2.62 -10.00
N GLY A 199 14.06 2.63 -11.05
CA GLY A 199 12.60 2.47 -10.94
C GLY A 199 12.19 0.99 -10.81
N LEU A 200 10.88 0.71 -10.72
CA LEU A 200 10.30 -0.63 -10.57
C LEU A 200 11.09 -1.76 -11.27
N VAL A 201 11.17 -1.75 -12.61
CA VAL A 201 11.77 -2.86 -13.38
C VAL A 201 13.27 -2.98 -13.10
N GLN A 202 13.98 -1.85 -13.02
CA GLN A 202 15.42 -1.83 -12.77
C GLN A 202 15.76 -2.28 -11.35
N GLY A 203 14.96 -1.91 -10.35
CA GLY A 203 15.16 -2.36 -8.97
C GLY A 203 15.02 -3.90 -8.87
N HIS A 204 14.01 -4.46 -9.53
CA HIS A 204 13.83 -5.90 -9.63
C HIS A 204 14.96 -6.59 -10.42
N LEU A 205 15.42 -6.00 -11.53
CA LEU A 205 16.57 -6.49 -12.29
C LEU A 205 17.84 -6.51 -11.42
N LEU A 206 18.07 -5.47 -10.62
CA LEU A 206 19.21 -5.42 -9.71
C LEU A 206 19.14 -6.54 -8.65
N LEU A 207 17.99 -6.75 -8.03
CA LEU A 207 17.78 -7.87 -7.10
C LEU A 207 18.03 -9.24 -7.76
N TYR A 208 17.59 -9.42 -9.01
CA TYR A 208 17.89 -10.62 -9.79
C TYR A 208 19.39 -10.79 -10.07
N CYS A 209 20.10 -9.70 -10.39
CA CYS A 209 21.55 -9.73 -10.60
C CYS A 209 22.32 -10.05 -9.33
N LEU A 210 21.82 -9.59 -8.18
CA LEU A 210 22.33 -9.92 -6.84
C LEU A 210 22.03 -11.37 -6.41
N ASN A 211 21.25 -12.12 -7.21
CA ASN A 211 20.69 -13.43 -6.83
C ASN A 211 19.93 -13.36 -5.48
N ASP A 212 19.23 -12.25 -5.23
CA ASP A 212 18.49 -12.04 -3.99
C ASP A 212 17.39 -13.10 -3.82
N ALA A 213 17.13 -13.46 -2.58
CA ALA A 213 16.16 -14.49 -2.26
C ALA A 213 14.74 -14.16 -2.74
N LEU A 214 14.37 -12.89 -2.95
CA LEU A 214 13.10 -12.49 -3.56
C LEU A 214 12.90 -13.10 -4.96
N TRP A 215 13.98 -13.37 -5.69
CA TRP A 215 13.94 -13.87 -7.07
C TRP A 215 14.20 -15.38 -7.20
N GLN A 216 14.35 -16.12 -6.10
CA GLN A 216 14.47 -17.58 -6.19
C GLN A 216 13.20 -18.21 -6.76
N GLY A 217 13.37 -19.17 -7.67
CA GLY A 217 12.27 -19.82 -8.38
C GLY A 217 11.63 -18.96 -9.48
N LYS A 218 12.20 -17.79 -9.77
CA LYS A 218 11.87 -16.93 -10.92
C LYS A 218 13.04 -16.88 -11.89
N ASP A 219 12.74 -16.59 -13.15
CA ASP A 219 13.76 -16.48 -14.20
C ASP A 219 13.67 -15.13 -14.95
N PHE A 220 14.50 -14.99 -15.99
CA PHE A 220 14.54 -13.77 -16.77
C PHE A 220 13.21 -13.49 -17.52
N SER A 221 12.43 -14.53 -17.85
CA SER A 221 11.13 -14.34 -18.50
C SER A 221 10.09 -13.68 -17.57
N ASP A 222 10.21 -13.89 -16.26
CA ASP A 222 9.42 -13.16 -15.26
C ASP A 222 9.78 -11.65 -15.22
N LEU A 223 11.06 -11.30 -15.42
CA LEU A 223 11.49 -9.90 -15.58
C LEU A 223 10.95 -9.28 -16.88
N GLU A 224 10.95 -10.04 -17.98
CA GLU A 224 10.34 -9.60 -19.24
C GLU A 224 8.83 -9.39 -19.08
N ALA A 225 8.15 -10.30 -18.38
CA ALA A 225 6.74 -10.17 -18.06
C ALA A 225 6.47 -8.90 -17.23
N LEU A 226 7.31 -8.62 -16.22
CA LEU A 226 7.23 -7.40 -15.43
C LEU A 226 7.47 -6.14 -16.27
N SER A 227 8.48 -6.16 -17.14
CA SER A 227 8.78 -5.05 -18.06
C SER A 227 7.61 -4.77 -18.99
N ASN A 228 7.00 -5.80 -19.57
CA ASN A 228 5.82 -5.68 -20.42
C ASN A 228 4.59 -5.17 -19.67
N MET A 229 4.44 -5.56 -18.41
CA MET A 229 3.42 -5.04 -17.51
C MET A 229 3.60 -3.54 -17.26
N VAL A 230 4.82 -3.06 -16.99
CA VAL A 230 5.09 -1.61 -16.84
C VAL A 230 4.88 -0.86 -18.16
N LYS A 231 5.21 -1.45 -19.31
CA LYS A 231 4.88 -0.85 -20.61
C LYS A 231 3.37 -0.66 -20.76
N PHE A 232 2.57 -1.67 -20.40
CA PHE A 232 1.10 -1.56 -20.41
C PHE A 232 0.58 -0.39 -19.56
N ARG A 233 1.16 -0.15 -18.37
CA ARG A 233 0.83 1.03 -17.53
C ARG A 233 0.89 2.33 -18.32
N ASN A 234 1.93 2.51 -19.12
CA ASN A 234 2.16 3.76 -19.87
C ASN A 234 1.08 3.99 -20.94
N HIS A 235 0.33 2.94 -21.32
CA HIS A 235 -0.80 3.03 -22.24
C HIS A 235 -2.15 3.26 -21.56
N LEU A 236 -2.22 3.33 -20.22
CA LEU A 236 -3.45 3.63 -19.50
C LEU A 236 -3.79 5.12 -19.56
N ILE A 237 -5.09 5.41 -19.57
CA ILE A 237 -5.62 6.78 -19.68
C ILE A 237 -5.24 7.69 -18.51
N LEU A 238 -5.10 7.13 -17.30
CA LEU A 238 -4.66 7.88 -16.13
C LEU A 238 -3.15 8.16 -16.09
N VAL A 239 -2.39 7.60 -17.03
CA VAL A 239 -0.94 7.74 -17.08
C VAL A 239 -0.56 8.57 -18.31
N HIS A 240 -0.59 8.00 -19.52
CA HIS A 240 -0.12 8.71 -20.72
C HIS A 240 -0.81 8.34 -22.05
N ALA A 241 -1.90 7.54 -22.10
CA ALA A 241 -2.57 7.20 -23.38
C ALA A 241 -4.11 7.04 -23.31
N THR A 242 -4.72 6.13 -24.08
CA THR A 242 -6.19 6.05 -24.29
C THR A 242 -6.85 4.75 -23.78
N ASN A 243 -6.07 3.75 -23.36
CA ASN A 243 -6.64 2.47 -22.92
C ASN A 243 -7.22 2.58 -21.51
N ARG A 244 -8.25 1.77 -21.24
CA ARG A 244 -8.83 1.57 -19.91
C ARG A 244 -8.54 0.16 -19.46
N ALA A 245 -8.13 0.00 -18.21
CA ALA A 245 -7.97 -1.30 -17.61
C ALA A 245 -9.33 -1.95 -17.33
N ASP A 246 -9.39 -3.27 -17.49
CA ASP A 246 -10.55 -4.06 -17.10
C ASP A 246 -10.26 -4.96 -15.89
N ARG A 247 -11.27 -5.76 -15.52
CA ARG A 247 -11.17 -6.72 -14.41
C ARG A 247 -10.14 -7.83 -14.68
N LYS A 248 -9.96 -8.23 -15.94
CA LYS A 248 -9.01 -9.28 -16.33
C LYS A 248 -7.58 -8.79 -16.17
N ASP A 249 -7.31 -7.56 -16.61
CA ASP A 249 -6.04 -6.88 -16.38
C ASP A 249 -5.78 -6.81 -14.88
N PHE A 250 -6.67 -6.20 -14.11
CA PHE A 250 -6.53 -6.11 -12.65
C PHE A 250 -6.22 -7.47 -12.00
N ASN A 251 -6.95 -8.53 -12.33
CA ASN A 251 -6.71 -9.86 -11.75
C ASN A 251 -5.35 -10.46 -12.11
N ARG A 252 -4.82 -10.17 -13.30
CA ARG A 252 -3.46 -10.57 -13.70
C ARG A 252 -2.43 -9.85 -12.83
N PHE A 253 -2.53 -8.53 -12.71
CA PHE A 253 -1.63 -7.71 -11.91
C PHE A 253 -1.70 -8.06 -10.42
N ARG A 254 -2.91 -8.27 -9.90
CA ARG A 254 -3.15 -8.62 -8.50
C ARG A 254 -2.44 -9.93 -8.13
N ARG A 255 -2.52 -10.95 -8.99
CA ARG A 255 -1.84 -12.24 -8.76
C ARG A 255 -0.33 -12.09 -8.77
N PHE A 256 0.20 -11.27 -9.68
CA PHE A 256 1.63 -11.01 -9.77
C PHE A 256 2.17 -10.28 -8.53
N ALA A 257 1.48 -9.22 -8.10
CA ALA A 257 1.81 -8.49 -6.87
C ALA A 257 1.71 -9.38 -5.62
N LEU A 258 0.65 -10.20 -5.51
CA LEU A 258 0.48 -11.14 -4.41
C LEU A 258 1.60 -12.18 -4.34
N GLY A 259 2.10 -12.64 -5.50
CA GLY A 259 3.24 -13.55 -5.55
C GLY A 259 4.51 -12.96 -4.93
N PHE A 260 4.76 -11.66 -5.17
CA PHE A 260 5.87 -10.95 -4.53
C PHE A 260 5.66 -10.72 -3.04
N LEU A 261 4.44 -10.37 -2.62
CA LEU A 261 4.12 -10.22 -1.19
C LEU A 261 4.30 -11.54 -0.43
N ARG A 262 3.85 -12.67 -0.99
CA ARG A 262 4.06 -14.00 -0.39
C ARG A 262 5.53 -14.36 -0.30
N ARG A 263 6.29 -14.07 -1.36
CA ARG A 263 7.73 -14.31 -1.32
C ARG A 263 8.41 -13.45 -0.25
N LEU A 264 7.95 -12.22 -0.06
CA LEU A 264 8.43 -11.37 1.01
C LEU A 264 8.03 -11.93 2.38
N ALA A 265 6.83 -12.47 2.50
CA ALA A 265 6.35 -13.13 3.72
C ALA A 265 7.23 -14.31 4.14
N ASP A 266 7.63 -15.15 3.18
CA ASP A 266 8.56 -16.25 3.42
C ASP A 266 9.93 -15.78 3.95
N LEU A 267 10.39 -14.59 3.54
CA LEU A 267 11.70 -14.05 3.92
C LEU A 267 11.71 -13.43 5.32
N TYR A 268 10.56 -12.97 5.81
CA TYR A 268 10.41 -12.25 7.06
C TYR A 268 9.54 -13.01 8.08
N ASP A 269 9.21 -14.28 7.80
CA ASP A 269 8.43 -15.18 8.65
C ASP A 269 7.07 -14.61 9.09
N PHE A 270 6.33 -14.05 8.13
CA PHE A 270 4.95 -13.57 8.37
C PHE A 270 3.93 -14.26 7.44
N VAL A 271 2.65 -14.16 7.80
CA VAL A 271 1.55 -14.70 7.00
C VAL A 271 0.92 -13.57 6.18
N THR A 272 1.04 -13.65 4.85
CA THR A 272 0.56 -12.59 3.94
C THR A 272 -0.93 -12.30 4.12
N GLU A 273 -1.75 -13.34 4.28
CA GLU A 273 -3.20 -13.21 4.44
C GLU A 273 -3.58 -12.50 5.74
N ASN A 274 -2.84 -12.73 6.83
CA ASN A 274 -3.07 -12.04 8.10
C ASN A 274 -2.74 -10.56 7.97
N LEU A 275 -1.60 -10.25 7.39
CA LEU A 275 -1.18 -8.87 7.17
C LEU A 275 -2.19 -8.14 6.27
N ILE A 276 -2.64 -8.72 5.16
CA ILE A 276 -3.67 -8.11 4.31
C ILE A 276 -5.00 -7.93 5.06
N ALA A 277 -5.38 -8.89 5.92
CA ALA A 277 -6.61 -8.79 6.70
C ALA A 277 -6.58 -7.60 7.67
N GLU A 278 -5.43 -7.29 8.26
CA GLU A 278 -5.25 -6.12 9.15
C GLU A 278 -5.42 -4.78 8.44
N HIS A 279 -5.27 -4.74 7.12
CA HIS A 279 -5.50 -3.56 6.26
C HIS A 279 -6.84 -3.61 5.50
N THR A 280 -7.66 -4.64 5.75
CA THR A 280 -9.00 -4.75 5.16
C THR A 280 -9.99 -4.01 6.04
N PHE A 281 -10.69 -3.03 5.46
CA PHE A 281 -11.61 -2.20 6.23
C PHE A 281 -12.89 -2.98 6.57
N PRO A 282 -13.41 -2.85 7.80
CA PRO A 282 -14.61 -3.54 8.25
C PRO A 282 -15.84 -2.97 7.55
N ARG A 283 -16.96 -3.67 7.72
CA ARG A 283 -18.28 -3.15 7.36
C ARG A 283 -18.96 -2.56 8.58
N LEU A 284 -19.70 -1.48 8.37
CA LEU A 284 -20.63 -0.96 9.36
C LEU A 284 -21.94 -1.73 9.29
N VAL A 285 -22.52 -2.02 10.45
CA VAL A 285 -23.81 -2.70 10.60
C VAL A 285 -24.82 -1.78 11.27
N LEU A 286 -26.10 -1.97 10.93
CA LEU A 286 -27.22 -1.31 11.59
C LEU A 286 -27.85 -2.34 12.52
N ARG A 287 -27.53 -2.26 13.81
CA ARG A 287 -28.20 -3.01 14.88
C ARG A 287 -28.75 -2.04 15.91
#